data_AF-A0A921F629-F1
#
_entry.id   AF-A0A921F629-F1
#
_cell.length_a   1.000
_cell.length_b   1.000
_cell.length_c   1.000
_cell.angle_alpha   90.00
_cell.angle_beta   90.00
_cell.angle_gamma   90.00
#
_symmetry.space_group_name_H-M   'P 1'
#
loop_
_entity.id
_entity.type
_entity.pdbx_description
1 polymer ?
#
loop_
_entity_poly.entity_id
_entity_poly.type
_entity_poly.pdbx_seq_one_letter_code
_entity_poly.pdbx_strand_id
1 'polypeptide(L)' 'KACEKQQGICFTIVKFVVRQEIYLMPSHLLFHYWDGREKGRKSIPYEQIKQESYLINYHINPRIPYLKGVDQLINKLKMP' A
#
# COMPACT_ATOMS: atom_id res chain seq x y z
N LYS A 1 -1.93 -1.11 12.99
CA LYS A 1 -1.00 -1.69 14.00
C LYS A 1 -1.60 -2.86 14.79
N ALA A 2 -2.76 -2.74 15.44
CA ALA A 2 -3.34 -3.86 16.22
C ALA A 2 -3.57 -5.15 15.39
N CYS A 3 -4.11 -5.02 14.18
CA CYS A 3 -4.32 -6.14 13.26
C CYS A 3 -3.02 -6.86 12.88
N GLU A 4 -1.93 -6.13 12.56
CA GLU A 4 -0.63 -6.74 12.26
C GLU A 4 -0.03 -7.49 13.45
N LYS A 5 -0.23 -6.99 14.68
CA LYS A 5 0.18 -7.72 15.90
C LYS A 5 -0.52 -9.08 16.04
N GLN A 6 -1.69 -9.23 15.43
CA GLN A 6 -2.47 -10.47 15.34
C GLN A 6 -2.26 -11.18 14.00
N GLN A 7 -1.15 -10.90 13.29
CA GLN A 7 -0.80 -11.49 11.99
C GLN A 7 -1.82 -11.20 10.87
N GLY A 8 -2.68 -10.19 11.05
CA GLY A 8 -3.61 -9.74 10.02
C GLY A 8 -2.90 -9.02 8.87
N ILE A 9 -3.32 -9.32 7.64
CA ILE A 9 -2.80 -8.66 6.44
C ILE A 9 -3.38 -7.24 6.36
N CYS A 10 -2.52 -6.24 6.45
CA CYS A 10 -2.91 -4.84 6.47
C CYS A 10 -2.28 -4.07 5.30
N PHE A 11 -3.10 -3.28 4.61
CA PHE A 11 -2.69 -2.44 3.49
C PHE A 11 -3.67 -1.27 3.31
N THR A 12 -3.33 -0.36 2.40
CA THR A 12 -4.18 0.77 2.01
C THR A 12 -4.25 0.86 0.50
N ILE A 13 -5.44 1.07 -0.06
CA ILE A 13 -5.59 1.39 -1.48
C ILE A 13 -5.45 2.90 -1.65
N VAL A 14 -4.45 3.34 -2.42
CA VAL A 14 -4.18 4.75 -2.67
C VAL A 14 -4.43 5.06 -4.14
N LYS A 15 -5.25 6.07 -4.44
CA LYS A 15 -5.51 6.54 -5.80
C LYS A 15 -4.92 7.93 -6.03
N PHE A 16 -4.07 8.06 -7.05
CA PHE A 16 -3.64 9.35 -7.57
C PHE A 16 -4.53 9.76 -8.73
N VAL A 17 -5.59 10.53 -8.44
CA VAL A 17 -6.65 10.86 -9.41
C VAL A 17 -6.10 11.49 -10.70
N VAL A 18 -5.22 12.49 -10.60
CA VAL A 18 -4.66 13.18 -11.77
C VAL A 18 -3.78 12.25 -12.63
N ARG A 19 -3.08 11.30 -12.01
CA ARG A 19 -2.22 10.33 -12.70
C ARG A 19 -2.99 9.11 -13.22
N GLN A 20 -4.25 8.94 -12.80
CA GLN A 20 -5.06 7.74 -13.07
C GLN A 20 -4.43 6.43 -12.58
N GLU A 21 -3.65 6.50 -11.50
CA GLU A 21 -2.96 5.35 -10.92
C GLU A 21 -3.59 4.95 -9.59
N ILE A 22 -3.63 3.64 -9.33
CA ILE A 22 -4.08 3.06 -8.06
C ILE A 22 -2.98 2.12 -7.56
N TYR A 23 -2.66 2.19 -6.28
CA TYR A 23 -1.66 1.34 -5.64
C TYR A 23 -2.25 0.60 -4.44
N LEU A 24 -1.82 -0.64 -4.24
CA LEU A 24 -1.93 -1.34 -2.97
C LEU A 24 -0.66 -1.08 -2.16
N MET A 25 -0.77 -0.18 -1.19
CA MET A 25 0.33 0.24 -0.33
C MET A 25 0.38 -0.60 0.94
N PRO A 26 1.52 -1.23 1.28
CA PRO A 26 1.64 -2.00 2.50
C PRO A 26 1.56 -1.10 3.75
N SER A 27 0.98 -1.61 4.84
CA SER A 27 0.73 -0.79 6.04
C SER A 27 2.00 -0.30 6.76
N HIS A 28 3.14 -0.99 6.65
CA HIS A 28 4.39 -0.52 7.25
C HIS A 28 4.84 0.83 6.69
N LEU A 29 4.61 1.09 5.40
CA LEU A 29 4.95 2.37 4.78
C LEU A 29 4.11 3.50 5.39
N LEU A 30 2.81 3.25 5.58
CA LEU A 30 1.93 4.19 6.26
C LEU A 30 2.41 4.47 7.69
N PHE A 31 2.77 3.45 8.46
CA PHE A 31 3.23 3.63 9.84
C PHE A 31 4.56 4.39 9.91
N HIS A 32 5.50 4.11 9.02
CA HIS A 32 6.78 4.82 8.97
C HIS A 32 6.57 6.34 8.86
N TYR A 33 5.78 6.78 7.89
CA TYR A 33 5.51 8.20 7.69
C TYR A 33 4.60 8.79 8.75
N TRP A 34 3.61 8.03 9.23
CA TRP A 34 2.72 8.48 10.29
C TRP A 34 3.46 8.74 11.59
N ASP A 35 4.36 7.84 12.00
CA ASP A 35 5.09 7.97 13.26
C ASP A 35 6.13 9.12 13.21
N GLY A 36 6.71 9.40 12.03
CA GLY A 36 7.69 10.46 11.82
C GLY A 36 7.10 11.85 11.53
N ARG A 37 5.79 11.99 11.37
CA ARG A 37 5.14 13.19 10.80
C ARG A 37 5.33 14.49 11.59
N GLU A 38 5.55 14.43 12.90
CA GLU A 38 5.66 15.63 13.75
C GLU A 38 6.99 16.37 13.54
N LYS A 39 8.06 15.63 13.19
CA LYS A 39 9.39 16.19 12.92
C LYS A 39 9.78 16.12 11.44
N GLY A 40 8.94 15.48 10.62
CA GLY A 40 9.22 15.19 9.23
C GLY A 40 8.07 15.57 8.30
N ARG A 41 7.94 14.83 7.21
CA ARG A 41 6.90 15.08 6.20
C ARG A 41 5.53 14.62 6.71
N LYS A 42 4.50 15.43 6.50
CA LYS A 42 3.09 15.09 6.76
C LYS A 42 2.42 14.35 5.59
N SER A 43 3.17 14.07 4.54
CA SER A 43 2.72 13.34 3.35
C SER A 43 3.77 12.31 2.94
N ILE A 44 3.28 11.18 2.40
CA ILE A 44 4.12 10.16 1.78
C ILE A 44 4.46 10.62 0.36
N PRO A 45 5.74 10.72 -0.04
CA PRO A 45 6.11 11.09 -1.39
C PRO A 45 5.54 10.12 -2.44
N TYR A 46 5.14 10.64 -3.59
CA TYR A 46 4.63 9.83 -4.70
C TYR A 46 5.61 8.72 -5.11
N GLU A 47 6.88 9.05 -5.28
CA GLU A 47 7.91 8.07 -5.68
C GLU A 47 8.06 6.93 -4.66
N GLN A 48 7.84 7.21 -3.37
CA GLN A 48 7.89 6.19 -2.32
C GLN A 48 6.70 5.25 -2.41
N ILE A 49 5.48 5.78 -2.63
CA ILE A 49 4.31 4.93 -2.88
C ILE A 49 4.53 4.10 -4.14
N LYS A 50 5.00 4.69 -5.23
CA LYS A 50 5.24 4.00 -6.49
C LYS A 50 6.27 2.87 -6.36
N GLN A 51 7.34 3.09 -5.60
CA GLN A 51 8.42 2.12 -5.42
C GLN A 51 8.05 0.98 -4.46
N GLU A 52 7.33 1.27 -3.38
CA GLU A 52 7.09 0.31 -2.29
C GLU A 52 5.70 -0.35 -2.33
N SER A 53 4.83 0.07 -3.25
CA SER A 53 3.47 -0.42 -3.40
C SER A 53 3.27 -1.19 -4.71
N TYR A 54 2.16 -1.92 -4.80
CA TYR A 54 1.82 -2.67 -6.01
C TYR A 54 0.83 -1.88 -6.87
N LEU A 55 1.19 -1.60 -8.12
CA LEU A 55 0.28 -0.95 -9.07
C LEU A 55 -0.94 -1.85 -9.35
N ILE A 56 -2.13 -1.28 -9.24
CA ILE A 56 -3.40 -1.93 -9.58
C ILE A 56 -3.89 -1.33 -10.90
N ASN A 57 -3.91 -2.15 -11.95
CA ASN A 57 -4.56 -1.82 -13.20
C ASN A 57 -6.07 -2.01 -13.06
N TYR A 58 -6.87 -1.12 -13.66
CA TYR A 58 -8.31 -1.30 -13.74
C TYR A 58 -8.66 -2.54 -14.58
N HIS A 59 -9.75 -3.21 -14.20
CA HIS A 59 -10.37 -4.26 -15.00
C HIS A 59 -11.88 -3.98 -15.11
N ILE A 60 -12.59 -4.72 -15.98
CA ILE A 60 -14.05 -4.56 -16.11
C ILE A 60 -14.75 -5.12 -14.87
N ASN A 61 -14.36 -6.33 -14.45
CA ASN A 61 -14.92 -6.99 -13.27
C ASN A 61 -13.83 -7.87 -12.60
N PRO A 62 -13.46 -7.61 -11.32
CA PRO A 62 -13.82 -6.43 -10.53
C PRO A 62 -13.09 -5.18 -11.03
N ARG A 63 -13.66 -3.99 -10.77
CA ARG A 63 -13.09 -2.72 -11.24
C ARG A 63 -11.67 -2.47 -10.74
N ILE A 64 -11.44 -2.78 -9.47
CA ILE A 64 -10.14 -2.64 -8.78
C ILE A 64 -9.80 -4.04 -8.25
N PRO A 65 -9.09 -4.89 -9.01
CA PRO A 65 -8.75 -6.26 -8.57
C PRO A 65 -7.58 -6.25 -7.58
N TYR A 66 -7.79 -5.62 -6.42
CA TYR A 66 -6.76 -5.42 -5.41
C TYR A 66 -6.22 -6.74 -4.82
N LEU A 67 -6.98 -7.84 -4.90
CA LEU A 67 -6.53 -9.15 -4.41
C LEU A 67 -5.24 -9.63 -5.10
N LYS A 68 -5.01 -9.27 -6.37
CA LYS A 68 -3.73 -9.55 -7.04
C LYS A 68 -2.54 -8.86 -6.34
N GLY A 69 -2.75 -7.67 -5.80
CA GLY A 69 -1.74 -6.97 -5.00
C GLY A 69 -1.61 -7.55 -3.60
N VAL A 70 -2.70 -8.07 -3.03
CA VAL A 70 -2.67 -8.80 -1.74
C VAL A 70 -1.86 -10.08 -1.86
N ASP A 71 -2.02 -10.85 -2.93
CA ASP A 71 -1.22 -12.06 -3.19
C ASP A 71 0.27 -11.72 -3.28
N GLN A 72 0.63 -10.65 -4.00
CA GLN A 72 2.01 -10.16 -4.06
C GLN A 72 2.54 -9.74 -2.68
N LEU A 73 1.74 -9.03 -1.89
CA LEU A 73 2.09 -8.65 -0.53
C LEU A 73 2.35 -9.86 0.36
N ILE A 74 1.46 -10.86 0.34
CA ILE A 74 1.60 -12.10 1.10
C ILE A 74 2.87 -12.85 0.67
N ASN A 75 3.14 -12.95 -0.62
CA ASN A 75 4.33 -13.62 -1.13
C ASN A 75 5.62 -12.93 -0.66
N LYS A 76 5.66 -11.58 -0.68
CA LYS A 76 6.79 -10.80 -0.16
C LYS A 76 6.98 -11.01 1.34
N LEU A 77 5.90 -11.15 2.12
CA LEU A 77 5.96 -11.39 3.58
C LEU A 77 6.38 -12.83 3.94
N LYS A 78 6.22 -13.79 3.03
CA LYS A 78 6.58 -15.21 3.22
C LYS A 78 8.02 -15.54 2.79
N MET A 79 8.68 -14.63 2.07
CA MET A 79 10.08 -14.82 1.68
C MET A 79 11.00 -14.57 2.89
N PRO A 80 11.97 -15.47 3.17
CA PRO A 80 12.93 -15.32 4.26
C PRO A 80 13.90 -14.14 4.07
#